data_AF-A0A8C7JRF8-F1
#
_entry.id   AF-A0A8C7JRF8-F1
#
_cell.length_a   1.000
_cell.length_b   1.000
_cell.length_c   1.000
_cell.angle_alpha   90.00
_cell.angle_beta   90.00
_cell.angle_gamma   90.00
#
_symmetry.space_group_name_H-M   'P 1'
#
loop_
_entity.id
_entity.type
_entity.pdbx_description
1 polymer ?
#
loop_
_entity_poly.entity_id
_entity_poly.type
_entity_poly.pdbx_seq_one_letter_code
_entity_poly.pdbx_strand_id
1 'polypeptide(L)'
;MARQGDLLDQDQFCCSVCLDLLKEPVTIPCGHSYCRSCIEGCWDQDVLKGVYSCPQCRETFTPRPNLRKNNMLAELVEKLRKTGLQAAPPPALCYAGPGDVACDFCTGTRKQKALMSCLACLASYCETHLQPHYEFPALKKHKLVKATAQLQEKICSHHDKLLEVYCRTDQQCICLLCTMDEHKGHDTVSAAAERTEKQRQLGMSQQKVQQRFQEREKELKELQQAVESFKVSIVDQRRHTISLLSSSQRERERENRLVHVTDWASSSHNHE
;
A
#
# COMPACT_ATOMS: atom_id res chain seq x y z
N MET A 1 5.87 9.39 47.83
CA MET A 1 4.49 8.99 48.17
C MET A 1 3.83 8.51 46.89
N ALA A 2 3.42 7.23 46.88
CA ALA A 2 2.95 6.51 45.70
C ALA A 2 1.56 6.99 45.24
N ARG A 3 1.35 7.00 43.92
CA ARG A 3 0.04 6.71 43.33
C ARG A 3 0.24 5.66 42.25
N GLN A 4 0.12 4.41 42.71
CA GLN A 4 -0.10 3.22 41.90
C GLN A 4 -1.45 3.39 41.22
N GLY A 5 -1.44 3.70 39.92
CA GLY A 5 -2.61 3.51 39.08
C GLY A 5 -2.43 2.17 38.39
N ASP A 6 -2.96 1.10 39.00
CA ASP A 6 -3.04 -0.21 38.36
C ASP A 6 -3.70 -0.05 36.99
N LEU A 7 -2.94 -0.34 35.94
CA LEU A 7 -3.51 -0.71 34.64
C LEU A 7 -4.27 -2.01 34.90
N LEU A 8 -5.58 -1.91 35.13
CA LEU A 8 -6.45 -3.08 35.17
C LEU A 8 -6.25 -3.84 33.87
N ASP A 9 -5.68 -5.04 33.98
CA ASP A 9 -5.43 -5.93 32.86
C ASP A 9 -6.74 -6.24 32.14
N GLN A 10 -6.88 -5.75 30.92
CA GLN A 10 -8.12 -5.76 30.13
C GLN A 10 -8.62 -7.19 29.90
N ASP A 11 -7.71 -8.17 29.95
CA ASP A 11 -7.99 -9.59 29.78
C ASP A 11 -8.84 -10.19 30.91
N GLN A 12 -8.83 -9.57 32.10
CA GLN A 12 -9.63 -10.03 33.26
C GLN A 12 -11.14 -9.81 33.08
N PHE A 13 -11.55 -9.01 32.09
CA PHE A 13 -12.95 -8.67 31.83
C PHE A 13 -13.51 -9.27 30.55
N CYS A 14 -12.79 -10.20 29.93
CA CYS A 14 -13.21 -10.88 28.71
C CYS A 14 -14.03 -12.15 29.04
N CYS A 15 -15.07 -12.38 28.24
CA CYS A 15 -15.85 -13.60 28.31
C CYS A 15 -15.06 -14.75 27.69
N SER A 16 -14.87 -15.86 28.40
CA SER A 16 -14.14 -17.04 27.90
C SER A 16 -14.85 -17.82 26.78
N VAL A 17 -16.12 -17.51 26.48
CA VAL A 17 -16.89 -18.15 25.41
C VAL A 17 -16.79 -17.35 24.09
N CYS A 18 -17.08 -16.05 24.11
CA CYS A 18 -16.99 -15.21 22.91
C CYS A 18 -15.65 -14.48 22.75
N LEU A 19 -14.79 -14.53 23.77
CA LEU A 19 -13.48 -13.88 23.84
C LEU A 19 -13.51 -12.36 23.67
N ASP A 20 -14.69 -11.76 23.88
CA ASP A 20 -14.91 -10.31 23.88
C ASP A 20 -15.13 -9.79 25.32
N LEU A 21 -14.95 -8.49 25.52
CA LEU A 21 -15.32 -7.80 26.75
C LEU A 21 -16.79 -8.10 27.14
N LEU A 22 -17.02 -8.47 28.39
CA LEU A 22 -18.31 -8.97 28.86
C LEU A 22 -19.49 -8.04 28.49
N LYS A 23 -20.51 -8.60 27.84
CA LYS A 23 -21.78 -7.94 27.52
C LYS A 23 -22.85 -8.52 28.44
N GLU A 24 -23.43 -7.68 29.28
CA GLU A 24 -24.32 -8.11 30.37
C GLU A 24 -23.69 -9.24 31.20
N PRO A 25 -22.57 -8.97 31.90
CA PRO A 25 -21.85 -9.99 32.64
C PRO A 25 -22.76 -10.68 33.65
N VAL A 26 -22.72 -12.01 33.65
CA VAL A 26 -23.36 -12.86 34.65
C VAL A 26 -22.29 -13.73 35.28
N THR A 27 -22.35 -13.89 36.60
CA THR A 27 -21.44 -14.74 37.35
C THR A 27 -22.21 -15.98 37.80
N ILE A 28 -21.73 -17.16 37.41
CA ILE A 28 -22.35 -18.45 37.80
C ILE A 28 -21.76 -18.93 39.15
N PRO A 29 -22.37 -19.92 39.83
CA PRO A 29 -21.99 -20.27 41.21
C PRO A 29 -20.51 -20.63 41.43
N CYS A 30 -19.84 -21.17 40.42
CA CYS A 30 -18.39 -21.46 40.49
C CYS A 30 -17.49 -20.20 40.39
N GLY A 31 -18.06 -19.00 40.34
CA GLY A 31 -17.33 -17.72 40.29
C GLY A 31 -16.89 -17.25 38.90
N HIS A 32 -17.03 -18.08 37.85
CA HIS A 32 -16.71 -17.68 36.48
C HIS A 32 -17.79 -16.75 35.91
N SER A 33 -17.37 -15.80 35.07
CA SER A 33 -18.25 -14.78 34.50
C SER A 33 -18.28 -14.81 32.97
N TYR A 34 -19.47 -14.64 32.41
CA TYR A 34 -19.74 -14.76 30.98
C TYR A 34 -20.69 -13.68 30.52
N CYS A 35 -20.75 -13.43 29.20
CA CYS A 35 -21.89 -12.71 28.64
C CYS A 35 -23.15 -13.54 28.86
N ARG A 36 -24.26 -12.89 29.23
CA ARG A 36 -25.55 -13.58 29.47
C ARG A 36 -25.92 -14.53 28.33
N SER A 37 -25.91 -14.03 27.09
CA SER A 37 -26.25 -14.81 25.90
C SER A 37 -25.30 -15.97 25.62
N CYS A 38 -24.02 -15.85 26.00
CA CYS A 38 -23.03 -16.89 25.78
C CYS A 38 -23.26 -18.10 26.68
N ILE A 39 -23.50 -17.86 27.98
CA ILE A 39 -23.76 -18.96 28.92
C ILE A 39 -25.16 -19.56 28.73
N GLU A 40 -26.16 -18.74 28.36
CA GLU A 40 -27.47 -19.25 27.95
C GLU A 40 -27.34 -20.16 26.73
N GLY A 41 -26.63 -19.71 25.69
CA GLY A 41 -26.36 -20.51 24.49
C GLY A 41 -25.62 -21.83 24.77
N CYS A 42 -24.65 -21.84 25.70
CA CYS A 42 -23.98 -23.07 26.12
C CYS A 42 -24.93 -24.06 26.81
N TRP A 43 -25.85 -23.56 27.64
CA TRP A 43 -26.81 -24.39 28.36
C TRP A 43 -28.01 -24.84 27.51
N ASP A 44 -28.38 -24.03 26.51
CA ASP A 44 -29.50 -24.31 25.62
C ASP A 44 -29.15 -25.33 24.52
N GLN A 45 -27.87 -25.64 24.30
CA GLN A 45 -27.43 -26.68 23.37
C GLN A 45 -27.60 -28.11 23.91
N ASP A 46 -27.73 -28.29 25.23
CA ASP A 46 -27.67 -29.60 25.91
C ASP A 46 -28.90 -29.85 26.83
N VAL A 47 -30.07 -29.30 26.46
CA VAL A 47 -31.31 -29.34 27.26
C VAL A 47 -31.74 -30.78 27.65
N LEU A 48 -31.40 -31.78 26.82
CA LEU A 48 -31.78 -33.17 27.04
C LEU A 48 -31.06 -33.86 28.20
N LYS A 49 -29.91 -33.34 28.66
CA LYS A 49 -29.14 -33.96 29.75
C LYS A 49 -29.58 -33.51 31.15
N GLY A 50 -30.30 -32.39 31.27
CA GLY A 50 -30.73 -31.83 32.56
C GLY A 50 -29.59 -31.36 33.49
N VAL A 51 -28.33 -31.46 33.05
CA VAL A 51 -27.12 -31.11 33.79
C VAL A 51 -26.42 -29.96 33.05
N TYR A 52 -26.16 -28.86 33.77
CA TYR A 52 -25.58 -27.64 33.20
C TYR A 52 -24.14 -27.47 33.66
N SER A 53 -23.18 -27.42 32.74
CA SER A 53 -21.75 -27.31 33.10
C SER A 53 -21.20 -25.90 32.86
N CYS A 54 -20.23 -25.50 33.70
CA CYS A 54 -19.38 -24.34 33.47
C CYS A 54 -18.42 -24.59 32.28
N PRO A 55 -18.36 -23.71 31.26
CA PRO A 55 -17.42 -23.85 30.15
C PRO A 55 -15.93 -23.87 30.55
N GLN A 56 -15.56 -23.20 31.65
CA GLN A 56 -14.16 -23.07 32.09
C GLN A 56 -13.70 -24.20 33.02
N CYS A 57 -14.42 -24.46 34.11
CA CYS A 57 -14.00 -25.45 35.12
C CYS A 57 -14.77 -26.78 35.04
N ARG A 58 -15.77 -26.88 34.16
CA ARG A 58 -16.63 -28.06 33.99
C ARG A 58 -17.46 -28.45 35.22
N GLU A 59 -17.53 -27.61 36.24
CA GLU A 59 -18.42 -27.79 37.38
C GLU A 59 -19.87 -27.86 36.90
N THR A 60 -20.61 -28.84 37.39
CA THR A 60 -21.98 -29.16 36.97
C THR A 60 -23.01 -28.65 37.97
N PHE A 61 -24.13 -28.15 37.47
CA PHE A 61 -25.22 -27.59 38.25
C PHE A 61 -26.55 -28.26 37.89
N THR A 62 -27.31 -28.63 38.92
CA THR A 62 -28.68 -29.15 38.83
C THR A 62 -29.46 -28.64 40.05
N PRO A 63 -30.52 -27.83 39.91
CA PRO A 63 -31.16 -27.34 38.67
C PRO A 63 -30.35 -26.24 37.95
N ARG A 64 -30.84 -25.76 36.79
CA ARG A 64 -30.23 -24.66 36.02
C ARG A 64 -30.02 -23.43 36.91
N PRO A 65 -28.80 -22.88 37.02
CA PRO A 65 -28.58 -21.67 37.80
C PRO A 65 -29.34 -20.48 37.23
N ASN A 66 -29.91 -19.65 38.12
CA ASN A 66 -30.53 -18.40 37.72
C ASN A 66 -29.48 -17.34 37.38
N LEU A 67 -29.51 -16.82 36.16
CA LEU A 67 -28.56 -15.81 35.69
C LEU A 67 -29.02 -14.41 36.06
N ARG A 68 -28.33 -13.80 37.02
CA ARG A 68 -28.48 -12.39 37.38
C ARG A 68 -27.28 -11.60 36.88
N LYS A 69 -27.54 -10.39 36.36
CA LYS A 69 -26.50 -9.46 35.93
C LYS A 69 -25.62 -9.09 37.13
N ASN A 70 -24.30 -9.23 36.96
CA ASN A 70 -23.32 -8.74 37.92
C ASN A 70 -23.12 -7.24 37.69
N ASN A 71 -23.76 -6.41 38.52
CA ASN A 71 -23.72 -4.95 38.38
C ASN A 71 -22.32 -4.37 38.58
N MET A 72 -21.50 -4.98 39.45
CA MET A 72 -20.12 -4.52 39.67
C MET A 72 -19.24 -4.76 38.43
N LEU A 73 -19.29 -5.98 37.87
CA LEU A 73 -18.56 -6.27 36.63
C LEU A 73 -19.07 -5.41 35.47
N ALA A 74 -20.39 -5.19 35.38
CA ALA A 74 -20.96 -4.31 34.36
C ALA A 74 -20.45 -2.88 34.51
N GLU A 75 -20.39 -2.33 35.73
CA GLU A 75 -19.88 -0.98 35.98
C GLU A 75 -18.38 -0.87 35.66
N LEU A 76 -17.57 -1.87 36.02
CA LEU A 76 -16.13 -1.90 35.71
C LEU A 76 -15.88 -1.98 34.21
N VAL A 77 -16.62 -2.83 33.50
CA VAL A 77 -16.58 -2.93 32.03
C VAL A 77 -16.99 -1.62 31.37
N GLU A 78 -18.03 -0.95 31.87
CA GLU A 78 -18.47 0.35 31.37
C GLU A 78 -17.45 1.46 31.66
N LYS A 79 -16.83 1.46 32.84
CA LYS A 79 -15.72 2.37 33.16
C LYS A 79 -14.53 2.12 32.24
N LEU A 80 -14.18 0.87 31.97
CA LEU A 80 -13.11 0.52 31.03
C LEU A 80 -13.43 1.01 29.61
N ARG A 81 -14.67 0.83 29.14
CA ARG A 81 -15.15 1.38 27.86
C ARG A 81 -15.05 2.90 27.80
N LYS A 82 -15.42 3.60 28.87
CA LYS A 82 -15.39 5.08 28.95
C LYS A 82 -13.98 5.65 29.08
N THR A 83 -13.10 5.00 29.85
CA THR A 83 -11.69 5.38 29.98
C THR A 83 -10.95 5.16 28.65
N GLY A 84 -11.32 4.13 27.89
CA GLY A 84 -10.83 3.88 26.52
C GLY A 84 -11.42 4.79 25.43
N LEU A 85 -12.41 5.65 25.74
CA LEU A 85 -13.02 6.62 24.79
C LEU A 85 -12.46 8.05 24.94
N GLN A 86 -11.69 8.34 26.00
CA GLN A 86 -11.06 9.65 26.27
C GLN A 86 -9.53 9.62 26.16
N ALA A 87 -8.93 8.45 26.07
CA ALA A 87 -7.62 8.26 25.46
C ALA A 87 -7.84 7.72 24.03
N ALA A 88 -6.89 7.94 23.14
CA ALA A 88 -6.85 7.38 21.78
C ALA A 88 -7.44 5.95 21.70
N PRO A 89 -8.06 5.56 20.56
CA PRO A 89 -8.84 4.33 20.46
C PRO A 89 -8.07 3.17 21.09
N PRO A 90 -8.74 2.27 21.85
CA PRO A 90 -8.10 1.08 22.40
C PRO A 90 -7.37 0.37 21.27
N PRO A 91 -6.24 -0.33 21.50
CA PRO A 91 -5.73 -1.22 20.48
C PRO A 91 -6.85 -2.21 20.22
N ALA A 92 -7.60 -1.99 19.14
CA ALA A 92 -8.50 -2.99 18.61
C ALA A 92 -7.65 -4.25 18.52
N LEU A 93 -8.15 -5.38 18.98
CA LEU A 93 -7.63 -6.66 18.55
C LEU A 93 -7.68 -6.62 17.02
N CYS A 94 -6.56 -6.23 16.41
CA CYS A 94 -6.45 -5.93 14.99
C CYS A 94 -6.50 -7.28 14.29
N TYR A 95 -7.69 -7.85 14.16
CA TYR A 95 -7.91 -9.00 13.32
C TYR A 95 -7.41 -8.67 11.91
N ALA A 96 -6.77 -9.64 11.27
CA ALA A 96 -6.27 -9.46 9.92
C ALA A 96 -7.47 -9.21 8.98
N GLY A 97 -7.54 -8.00 8.42
CA GLY A 97 -8.53 -7.65 7.39
C GLY A 97 -8.06 -8.04 5.99
N PRO A 98 -8.88 -7.76 4.96
CA PRO A 98 -8.46 -7.94 3.57
C PRO A 98 -7.16 -7.17 3.28
N GLY A 99 -6.13 -7.89 2.81
CA GLY A 99 -4.80 -7.32 2.51
C GLY A 99 -3.83 -7.30 3.69
N ASP A 100 -4.27 -7.63 4.91
CA ASP A 100 -3.36 -7.83 6.04
C ASP A 100 -2.74 -9.23 6.02
N VAL A 101 -1.53 -9.33 6.58
CA VAL A 101 -0.88 -10.62 6.83
C VAL A 101 -1.41 -11.17 8.14
N ALA A 102 -1.96 -12.39 8.12
CA ALA A 102 -2.41 -13.06 9.33
C ALA A 102 -1.24 -13.64 10.12
N CYS A 103 -1.36 -13.70 11.44
CA CYS A 103 -0.42 -14.42 12.29
C CYS A 103 -0.56 -15.93 12.10
N ASP A 104 0.56 -16.63 11.94
CA ASP A 104 0.58 -18.08 11.69
C ASP A 104 0.26 -18.91 12.93
N PHE A 105 0.52 -18.35 14.12
CA PHE A 105 0.38 -19.03 15.41
C PHE A 105 -0.97 -18.81 16.09
N CYS A 106 -1.77 -17.84 15.62
CA CYS A 106 -3.12 -17.65 16.11
C CYS A 106 -3.98 -18.89 15.81
N THR A 107 -4.50 -19.49 16.88
CA THR A 107 -5.48 -20.58 16.81
C THR A 107 -6.89 -20.01 16.65
N GLY A 108 -7.70 -20.60 15.77
CA GLY A 108 -9.09 -20.19 15.51
C GLY A 108 -9.30 -19.57 14.12
N THR A 109 -10.56 -19.25 13.79
CA THR A 109 -10.96 -18.74 12.47
C THR A 109 -10.63 -17.25 12.27
N ARG A 110 -10.49 -16.48 13.36
CA ARG A 110 -10.14 -15.06 13.31
C ARG A 110 -8.71 -14.84 13.79
N LYS A 111 -7.76 -14.82 12.85
CA LYS A 111 -6.35 -14.59 13.13
C LYS A 111 -6.06 -13.10 13.34
N GLN A 112 -5.17 -12.79 14.27
CA GLN A 112 -4.67 -11.42 14.45
C GLN A 112 -3.77 -11.02 13.28
N LYS A 113 -3.71 -9.72 13.00
CA LYS A 113 -2.76 -9.12 12.07
C LYS A 113 -1.35 -9.34 12.58
N ALA A 114 -0.51 -9.88 11.72
CA ALA A 114 0.92 -9.96 11.96
C ALA A 114 1.55 -8.58 11.86
N LEU A 115 2.43 -8.27 12.80
CA LEU A 115 3.23 -7.06 12.81
C LEU A 115 4.59 -7.32 12.17
N MET A 116 5.19 -8.47 12.50
CA MET A 116 6.50 -8.87 12.02
C MET A 116 6.50 -10.29 11.48
N SER A 117 7.34 -10.54 10.48
CA SER A 117 7.72 -11.88 10.03
C SER A 117 9.14 -12.18 10.48
N CYS A 118 9.38 -13.41 10.92
CA CYS A 118 10.70 -13.91 11.26
C CYS A 118 11.31 -14.64 10.06
N LEU A 119 12.48 -14.21 9.63
CA LEU A 119 13.21 -14.84 8.53
C LEU A 119 13.86 -16.18 8.92
N ALA A 120 14.06 -16.45 10.21
CA ALA A 120 14.58 -17.73 10.68
C ALA A 120 13.46 -18.78 10.85
N CYS A 121 12.30 -18.37 11.39
CA CYS A 121 11.14 -19.25 11.58
C CYS A 121 10.28 -19.40 10.33
N LEU A 122 10.48 -18.52 9.33
CA LEU A 122 9.68 -18.47 8.11
C LEU A 122 8.18 -18.29 8.37
N ALA A 123 7.85 -17.51 9.38
CA ALA A 123 6.48 -17.31 9.86
C ALA A 123 6.23 -15.86 10.30
N SER A 124 4.95 -15.50 10.42
CA SER A 124 4.44 -14.17 10.74
C SER A 124 3.71 -14.15 12.08
N TYR A 125 3.96 -13.10 12.87
CA TYR A 125 3.61 -13.01 14.28
C TYR A 125 2.83 -11.72 14.55
N CYS A 126 1.68 -11.83 15.23
CA CYS A 126 1.05 -10.71 15.91
C CYS A 126 1.83 -10.36 17.19
N GLU A 127 1.52 -9.24 17.82
CA GLU A 127 2.25 -8.73 19.00
C GLU A 127 2.48 -9.81 20.07
N THR A 128 1.43 -10.52 20.45
CA THR A 128 1.47 -11.58 21.48
C THR A 128 2.41 -12.73 21.11
N HIS A 129 2.35 -13.23 19.89
CA HIS A 129 3.23 -14.30 19.42
C HIS A 129 4.64 -13.82 19.05
N LEU A 130 4.84 -12.51 18.92
CA LEU A 130 6.12 -11.89 18.66
C LEU A 130 6.94 -11.71 19.94
N GLN A 131 6.30 -11.49 21.09
CA GLN A 131 6.95 -11.27 22.38
C GLN A 131 8.06 -12.29 22.73
N PRO A 132 7.90 -13.61 22.50
CA PRO A 132 8.97 -14.59 22.68
C PRO A 132 10.28 -14.27 21.95
N HIS A 133 10.22 -13.61 20.79
CA HIS A 133 11.42 -13.20 20.05
C HIS A 133 12.24 -12.13 20.78
N TYR A 134 11.62 -11.35 21.65
CA TYR A 134 12.30 -10.32 22.43
C TYR A 134 12.72 -10.79 23.81
N GLU A 135 12.10 -11.85 24.33
CA GLU A 135 12.34 -12.32 25.69
C GLU A 135 13.34 -13.48 25.73
N PHE A 136 13.15 -14.49 24.87
CA PHE A 136 13.97 -15.69 24.89
C PHE A 136 15.32 -15.44 24.20
N PRO A 137 16.46 -15.67 24.89
CA PRO A 137 17.79 -15.46 24.32
C PRO A 137 18.03 -16.20 23.00
N ALA A 138 17.47 -17.41 22.86
CA ALA A 138 17.58 -18.20 21.63
C ALA A 138 16.90 -17.55 20.41
N LEU A 139 15.84 -16.78 20.63
CA LEU A 139 15.03 -16.15 19.57
C LEU A 139 15.42 -14.70 19.31
N LYS A 140 16.10 -14.02 20.25
CA LYS A 140 16.60 -12.64 20.08
C LYS A 140 17.51 -12.45 18.86
N LYS A 141 18.23 -13.51 18.46
CA LYS A 141 19.10 -13.49 17.26
C LYS A 141 18.32 -13.65 15.95
N HIS A 142 17.03 -13.98 16.01
CA HIS A 142 16.23 -14.14 14.81
C HIS A 142 15.96 -12.78 14.18
N LYS A 143 16.20 -12.68 12.88
CA LYS A 143 15.96 -11.45 12.12
C LYS A 143 14.46 -11.28 11.85
N LEU A 144 13.88 -10.25 12.48
CA LEU A 144 12.50 -9.83 12.27
C LEU A 144 12.43 -8.74 11.21
N VAL A 145 11.43 -8.81 10.34
CA VAL A 145 11.10 -7.79 9.33
C VAL A 145 9.61 -7.46 9.41
N LYS A 146 9.19 -6.31 8.88
CA LYS A 146 7.75 -5.97 8.81
C LYS A 146 6.99 -7.10 8.12
N ALA A 147 5.84 -7.48 8.68
CA ALA A 147 5.02 -8.56 8.14
C ALA A 147 4.73 -8.33 6.65
N THR A 148 4.90 -9.38 5.85
CA THR A 148 4.75 -9.33 4.40
C THR A 148 4.01 -10.57 3.91
N ALA A 149 3.01 -10.36 3.04
CA ALA A 149 2.24 -11.46 2.45
C ALA A 149 3.13 -12.32 1.53
N GLN A 150 4.22 -11.74 1.02
CA GLN A 150 5.17 -12.35 0.10
C GLN A 150 6.31 -13.08 0.82
N LEU A 151 6.11 -13.51 2.07
CA LEU A 151 7.14 -14.27 2.78
C LEU A 151 7.40 -15.61 2.08
N GLN A 152 6.35 -16.28 1.63
CA GLN A 152 6.44 -17.56 0.93
C GLN A 152 7.17 -17.45 -0.42
N GLU A 153 7.01 -16.34 -1.13
CA GLU A 153 7.75 -16.06 -2.39
C GLU A 153 9.26 -15.92 -2.17
N LYS A 154 9.71 -15.73 -0.92
CA LYS A 154 11.13 -15.61 -0.56
C LYS A 154 11.71 -16.91 -0.05
N ILE A 155 10.95 -18.00 -0.10
CA ILE A 155 11.35 -19.33 0.36
C ILE A 155 11.51 -20.23 -0.86
N CYS A 156 12.61 -20.97 -0.89
CA CYS A 156 12.86 -21.99 -1.90
C CYS A 156 11.86 -23.13 -1.75
N SER A 157 11.10 -23.40 -2.80
CA SER A 157 10.10 -24.47 -2.87
C SER A 157 10.68 -25.88 -2.72
N HIS A 158 11.97 -26.08 -2.95
CA HIS A 158 12.63 -27.39 -2.88
C HIS A 158 13.28 -27.66 -1.52
N HIS A 159 13.67 -26.60 -0.81
CA HIS A 159 14.58 -26.71 0.34
C HIS A 159 14.05 -26.05 1.62
N ASP A 160 12.95 -25.31 1.54
CA ASP A 160 12.38 -24.54 2.64
C ASP A 160 13.42 -23.61 3.31
N LYS A 161 14.29 -23.01 2.48
CA LYS A 161 15.32 -22.03 2.86
C LYS A 161 15.11 -20.71 2.16
N LEU A 162 15.55 -19.61 2.76
CA LEU A 162 15.47 -18.29 2.16
C LEU A 162 16.23 -18.22 0.83
N LEU A 163 15.66 -17.48 -0.11
CA LEU A 163 16.27 -17.14 -1.39
C LEU A 163 17.28 -15.99 -1.22
N GLU A 164 18.46 -16.31 -0.68
CA GLU A 164 19.51 -15.33 -0.36
C GLU A 164 20.58 -15.19 -1.45
N VAL A 165 20.55 -16.05 -2.46
CA VAL A 165 21.51 -16.06 -3.58
C VAL A 165 20.77 -15.71 -4.87
N TYR A 166 21.46 -15.05 -5.79
CA TYR A 166 21.00 -14.82 -7.15
C TYR A 166 21.91 -15.56 -8.12
N CYS A 167 21.32 -16.43 -8.93
CA CYS A 167 21.99 -17.07 -10.05
C CYS A 167 21.89 -16.16 -11.27
N ARG A 168 23.03 -15.67 -11.77
CA ARG A 168 23.09 -14.82 -12.98
C ARG A 168 22.91 -15.62 -14.25
N THR A 169 23.39 -16.86 -14.27
CA THR A 169 23.22 -17.78 -15.41
C THR A 169 21.73 -17.99 -15.72
N ASP A 170 20.93 -18.30 -14.70
CA ASP A 170 19.49 -18.58 -14.86
C ASP A 170 18.60 -17.37 -14.53
N GLN A 171 19.21 -16.27 -14.10
CA GLN A 171 18.55 -15.01 -13.74
C GLN A 171 17.48 -15.10 -12.65
N GLN A 172 17.63 -15.99 -11.68
CA GLN A 172 16.66 -16.21 -10.61
C GLN A 172 17.26 -16.20 -9.21
N CYS A 173 16.44 -15.88 -8.20
CA CYS A 173 16.81 -16.02 -6.80
C CYS A 173 16.70 -17.48 -6.36
N ILE A 174 17.73 -18.00 -5.69
CA ILE A 174 17.86 -19.37 -5.20
C ILE A 174 18.32 -19.39 -3.75
N CYS A 175 18.21 -20.53 -3.07
CA CYS A 175 18.79 -20.70 -1.73
C CYS A 175 20.23 -21.24 -1.82
N LEU A 176 20.92 -21.32 -0.67
CA LEU A 176 22.29 -21.79 -0.63
C LEU A 176 22.43 -23.29 -0.97
N LEU A 177 21.41 -24.12 -0.71
CA LEU A 177 21.45 -25.54 -1.09
C LEU A 177 21.37 -25.72 -2.61
N CYS A 178 20.51 -24.94 -3.28
CA CYS A 178 20.44 -24.91 -4.75
C CYS A 178 21.80 -24.65 -5.42
N THR A 179 22.68 -23.85 -4.81
CA THR A 179 24.04 -23.59 -5.37
C THR A 179 24.94 -24.81 -5.36
N MET A 180 24.68 -25.77 -4.47
CA MET A 180 25.46 -27.00 -4.33
C MET A 180 24.92 -28.13 -5.22
N ASP A 181 23.63 -28.05 -5.59
CA ASP A 181 22.90 -29.07 -6.35
C ASP A 181 22.66 -28.60 -7.80
N GLU A 182 21.43 -28.19 -8.12
CA GLU A 182 20.98 -27.87 -9.49
C GLU A 182 21.76 -26.72 -10.15
N HIS A 183 22.24 -25.76 -9.36
CA HIS A 183 22.97 -24.59 -9.86
C HIS A 183 24.49 -24.69 -9.64
N LYS A 184 25.00 -25.91 -9.49
CA LYS A 184 26.43 -26.15 -9.26
C LYS A 184 27.26 -25.67 -10.46
N GLY A 185 28.18 -24.75 -10.19
CA GLY A 185 29.07 -24.17 -11.21
C GLY A 185 28.47 -23.01 -12.00
N HIS A 186 27.25 -22.56 -11.69
CA HIS A 186 26.69 -21.34 -12.27
C HIS A 186 27.32 -20.09 -11.66
N ASP A 187 27.24 -18.96 -12.37
CA ASP A 187 27.64 -17.66 -11.82
C ASP A 187 26.61 -17.23 -10.78
N THR A 188 27.00 -17.23 -9.51
CA THR A 188 26.12 -16.92 -8.39
C THR A 188 26.73 -15.84 -7.51
N VAL A 189 25.87 -14.96 -7.03
CA VAL A 189 26.22 -13.85 -6.13
C VAL A 189 25.15 -13.74 -5.04
N SER A 190 25.40 -12.98 -3.98
CA SER A 190 24.32 -12.72 -3.01
C SER A 190 23.19 -11.91 -3.66
N ALA A 191 21.94 -12.23 -3.30
CA ALA A 191 20.77 -11.51 -3.82
C ALA A 191 20.81 -10.01 -3.46
N ALA A 192 21.43 -9.66 -2.33
CA ALA A 192 21.62 -8.27 -1.92
C ALA A 192 22.61 -7.51 -2.82
N ALA A 193 23.74 -8.14 -3.17
CA ALA A 193 24.73 -7.55 -4.07
C ALA A 193 24.14 -7.36 -5.47
N GLU A 194 23.47 -8.38 -6.00
CA GLU A 194 22.82 -8.28 -7.32
C GLU A 194 21.74 -7.19 -7.34
N ARG A 195 20.91 -7.10 -6.29
CA ARG A 195 19.90 -6.03 -6.19
C ARG A 195 20.53 -4.65 -6.27
N THR A 196 21.65 -4.45 -5.55
CA THR A 196 22.36 -3.16 -5.53
C THR A 196 22.85 -2.80 -6.93
N GLU A 197 23.45 -3.76 -7.63
CA GLU A 197 23.93 -3.56 -8.98
C GLU A 197 22.80 -3.29 -9.97
N LYS A 198 21.73 -4.10 -9.96
CA LYS A 198 20.56 -3.87 -10.83
C LYS A 198 19.90 -2.51 -10.55
N GLN A 199 19.79 -2.12 -9.28
CA GLN A 199 19.22 -0.82 -8.91
C GLN A 199 20.09 0.35 -9.42
N ARG A 200 21.41 0.22 -9.36
CA ARG A 200 22.35 1.18 -9.93
C ARG A 200 22.18 1.31 -11.45
N GLN A 201 22.11 0.17 -12.16
CA GLN A 201 21.93 0.15 -13.62
C GLN A 201 20.58 0.75 -14.06
N LEU A 202 19.51 0.47 -13.30
CA LEU A 202 18.20 1.10 -13.52
C LEU A 202 18.27 2.62 -13.32
N GLY A 203 18.92 3.09 -12.26
CA GLY A 203 19.10 4.52 -12.00
C GLY A 203 19.85 5.24 -13.14
N MET A 204 20.94 4.64 -13.64
CA MET A 204 21.67 5.18 -14.80
C MET A 204 20.81 5.20 -16.07
N SER A 205 20.01 4.16 -16.29
CA SER A 205 19.12 4.08 -17.45
C SER A 205 18.02 5.14 -17.37
N GLN A 206 17.43 5.34 -16.19
CA GLN A 206 16.44 6.38 -15.93
C GLN A 206 16.99 7.78 -16.20
N GLN A 207 18.21 8.07 -15.72
CA GLN A 207 18.89 9.35 -15.99
C GLN A 207 19.10 9.58 -17.48
N LYS A 208 19.55 8.56 -18.23
CA LYS A 208 19.72 8.66 -19.69
C LYS A 208 18.39 8.94 -20.40
N VAL A 209 17.30 8.30 -19.99
CA VAL A 209 15.96 8.55 -20.55
C VAL A 209 15.52 9.98 -20.26
N GLN A 210 15.70 10.46 -19.03
CA GLN A 210 15.34 11.81 -18.64
C GLN A 210 16.14 12.88 -19.40
N GLN A 211 17.45 12.66 -19.60
CA GLN A 211 18.29 13.55 -20.38
C GLN A 211 17.84 13.62 -21.84
N ARG A 212 17.54 12.48 -22.46
CA ARG A 212 17.01 12.42 -23.83
C ARG A 212 15.66 13.14 -23.93
N PHE A 213 14.81 13.00 -22.93
CA PHE A 213 13.52 13.71 -22.90
C PHE A 213 13.72 15.22 -22.88
N GLN A 214 14.60 15.74 -22.02
CA GLN A 214 14.92 17.16 -21.94
C GLN A 214 15.52 17.70 -23.24
N GLU A 215 16.40 16.93 -23.90
CA GLU A 215 16.97 17.28 -25.19
C GLU A 215 15.88 17.40 -26.26
N ARG A 216 14.97 16.42 -26.34
CA ARG A 216 13.82 16.47 -27.26
C ARG A 216 12.87 17.63 -26.97
N GLU A 217 12.63 17.96 -25.70
CA GLU A 217 11.83 19.14 -25.34
C GLU A 217 12.48 20.44 -25.82
N LYS A 218 13.81 20.53 -25.75
CA LYS A 218 14.56 21.68 -26.25
C LYS A 218 14.47 21.79 -27.78
N GLU A 219 14.74 20.70 -28.49
CA GLU A 219 14.62 20.65 -29.95
C GLU A 219 13.20 21.02 -30.42
N LEU A 220 12.17 20.57 -29.70
CA LEU A 220 10.78 20.89 -30.03
C LEU A 220 10.48 22.39 -29.87
N LYS A 221 11.02 23.04 -28.83
CA LYS A 221 10.90 24.50 -28.65
C LYS A 221 11.62 25.28 -29.76
N GLU A 222 12.82 24.84 -30.14
CA GLU A 222 13.59 25.45 -31.24
C GLU A 222 12.83 25.33 -32.57
N LEU A 223 12.25 24.16 -32.85
CA LEU A 223 11.43 23.95 -34.04
C LEU A 223 10.17 24.83 -34.04
N GLN A 224 9.50 24.98 -32.89
CA GLN A 224 8.35 25.88 -32.76
C GLN A 224 8.72 27.34 -33.05
N GLN A 225 9.87 27.81 -32.55
CA GLN A 225 10.37 29.16 -32.83
C GLN A 225 10.70 29.34 -34.32
N ALA A 226 11.34 28.36 -34.94
CA ALA A 226 11.66 28.40 -36.37
C ALA A 226 10.38 28.45 -37.24
N VAL A 227 9.36 27.66 -36.90
CA VAL A 227 8.06 27.68 -37.57
C VAL A 227 7.39 29.05 -37.45
N GLU A 228 7.42 29.66 -36.26
CA GLU A 228 6.80 30.98 -36.06
C GLU A 228 7.55 32.09 -36.82
N SER A 229 8.88 32.07 -36.79
CA SER A 229 9.72 32.98 -37.59
C SER A 229 9.44 32.84 -39.09
N PHE A 230 9.29 31.61 -39.58
CA PHE A 230 8.97 31.34 -40.97
C PHE A 230 7.58 31.89 -41.36
N LYS A 231 6.57 31.75 -40.49
CA LYS A 231 5.24 32.36 -40.73
C LYS A 231 5.32 33.88 -40.85
N VAL A 232 6.05 34.55 -39.95
CA VAL A 232 6.23 36.01 -39.99
C VAL A 232 6.92 36.40 -41.30
N SER A 233 7.98 35.70 -41.69
CA SER A 233 8.69 35.95 -42.94
C SER A 233 7.79 35.80 -44.18
N ILE A 234 6.91 34.78 -44.22
CA ILE A 234 5.92 34.62 -45.31
C ILE A 234 4.97 35.81 -45.36
N VAL A 235 4.46 36.27 -44.22
CA VAL A 235 3.54 37.42 -44.16
C VAL A 235 4.23 38.69 -44.66
N ASP A 236 5.47 38.91 -44.26
CA ASP A 236 6.26 40.06 -44.70
C ASP A 236 6.57 39.98 -46.20
N GLN A 237 7.02 38.82 -46.70
CA GLN A 237 7.27 38.63 -48.13
C GLN A 237 6.00 38.84 -48.96
N ARG A 238 4.84 38.36 -48.49
CA ARG A 238 3.54 38.61 -49.12
C ARG A 238 3.21 40.09 -49.15
N ARG A 239 3.41 40.80 -48.04
CA ARG A 239 3.20 42.26 -47.96
C ARG A 239 4.11 43.01 -48.92
N HIS A 240 5.39 42.66 -48.97
CA HIS A 240 6.35 43.24 -49.91
C HIS A 240 5.92 43.01 -51.36
N THR A 241 5.52 41.80 -51.71
CA THR A 241 5.05 41.45 -53.06
C THR A 241 3.80 42.25 -53.46
N ILE A 242 2.81 42.37 -52.56
CA ILE A 242 1.60 43.17 -52.80
C ILE A 242 1.94 44.65 -53.01
N SER A 243 2.87 45.18 -52.21
CA SER A 243 3.32 46.57 -52.33
C SER A 243 3.96 46.85 -53.70
N LEU A 244 4.86 45.96 -54.15
CA LEU A 244 5.51 46.05 -55.47
C LEU A 244 4.49 45.97 -56.62
N LEU A 245 3.54 45.03 -56.55
CA LEU A 245 2.49 44.91 -57.56
C LEU A 245 1.64 46.19 -57.63
N SER A 246 1.31 46.76 -56.47
CA SER A 246 0.55 48.02 -56.39
C SER A 246 1.32 49.21 -56.96
N SER A 247 2.64 49.30 -56.74
CA SER A 247 3.46 50.35 -57.36
C SER A 247 3.54 50.20 -58.87
N SER A 248 3.80 48.99 -59.38
CA SER A 248 3.85 48.73 -60.82
C SER A 248 2.51 48.99 -61.51
N GLN A 249 1.38 48.69 -60.85
CA GLN A 249 0.06 49.00 -61.38
C GLN A 249 -0.18 50.52 -61.46
N ARG A 250 0.20 51.28 -60.42
CA ARG A 250 0.13 52.75 -60.44
C ARG A 250 1.00 53.36 -61.53
N GLU A 251 2.18 52.82 -61.79
CA GLU A 251 3.05 53.25 -62.88
C GLU A 251 2.39 53.00 -64.24
N ARG A 252 1.85 51.78 -64.47
CA ARG A 252 1.13 51.44 -65.69
C ARG A 252 -0.10 52.33 -65.93
N GLU A 253 -0.84 52.68 -64.89
CA GLU A 253 -1.97 53.61 -64.98
C GLU A 253 -1.55 55.06 -65.28
N ARG A 254 -0.34 55.46 -64.88
CA ARG A 254 0.24 56.77 -65.26
C ARG A 254 0.65 56.76 -66.72
N GLU A 255 1.34 55.72 -67.17
CA GLU A 255 1.73 55.54 -68.57
C GLU A 255 0.51 55.53 -69.49
N ASN A 256 -0.53 54.74 -69.17
CA ASN A 256 -1.77 54.71 -69.96
C ASN A 256 -2.47 56.09 -70.03
N ARG A 257 -2.44 56.87 -68.94
CA ARG A 257 -2.98 58.24 -68.95
C ARG A 257 -2.17 59.18 -69.85
N LEU A 258 -0.85 59.07 -69.84
CA LEU A 258 0.03 59.83 -70.73
C LEU A 258 -0.24 59.50 -72.21
N VAL A 259 -0.38 58.21 -72.55
CA VAL A 259 -0.73 57.76 -73.90
C VAL A 259 -2.09 58.32 -74.33
N HIS A 260 -3.09 58.29 -73.46
CA HIS A 260 -4.42 58.82 -73.78
C HIS A 260 -4.41 60.34 -74.05
N VAL A 261 -3.57 61.10 -73.33
CA VAL A 261 -3.39 62.54 -73.52
C VAL A 261 -2.66 62.83 -74.84
N THR A 262 -1.64 62.04 -75.18
CA THR A 262 -0.92 62.20 -76.47
C THR A 262 -1.79 61.82 -77.67
N ASP A 263 -2.64 60.81 -77.55
CA ASP A 263 -3.56 60.39 -78.61
C ASP A 263 -4.68 61.43 -78.83
N TRP A 264 -5.18 62.03 -77.74
CA TRP A 264 -6.14 63.15 -77.81
C TRP A 264 -5.51 64.38 -78.47
N ALA A 265 -4.30 64.77 -78.06
CA ALA A 265 -3.57 65.90 -78.65
C ALA A 265 -3.26 65.70 -80.15
N SER A 266 -2.96 64.46 -80.56
CA SER A 266 -2.72 64.10 -81.97
C SER A 266 -4.00 64.10 -82.80
N SER A 267 -5.13 63.72 -82.21
CA SER A 267 -6.45 63.72 -82.88
C SER A 267 -7.01 65.13 -83.06
N SER A 268 -6.73 66.05 -82.13
CA SER A 268 -7.13 67.46 -82.24
C SER A 268 -6.36 68.25 -83.31
N HIS A 269 -5.11 67.85 -83.63
CA HIS A 269 -4.32 68.48 -84.70
C HIS A 269 -4.70 68.02 -86.12
N ASN A 270 -5.45 66.93 -86.28
CA ASN A 270 -5.91 66.43 -87.59
C ASN A 270 -7.30 66.96 -87.99
N HIS A 271 -7.89 67.88 -87.23
CA HIS A 271 -9.23 68.44 -87.46
C HIS A 271 -9.25 69.97 -87.72
N GLU A 272 -8.09 70.58 -87.99
CA GLU A 272 -7.94 71.91 -88.62
C GLU A 272 -7.62 71.77 -90.11
#